data_AF-A0A0S3TGY9-F1
#
_entry.id   AF-A0A0S3TGY9-F1
#
_cell.length_a   1.000
_cell.length_b   1.000
_cell.length_c   1.000
_cell.angle_alpha   90.00
_cell.angle_beta   90.00
_cell.angle_gamma   90.00
#
_symmetry.space_group_name_H-M   'P 1'
#
loop_
_entity.id
_entity.type
_entity.pdbx_description
1 polymer ?
#
loop_
_entity_poly.entity_id
_entity_poly.type
_entity_poly.pdbx_seq_one_letter_code
_entity_poly.pdbx_strand_id
1 'polypeptide(L)'
;MDWGLAIAVLYLLLPPSIPLSYFGFAGIYLLAMIAGIVSNVPGGLGVFETVILLLLPSEVTAPAALGSLIAYRGVYYILPLIVAVVLLGLYEINQRLKAHS
;
A
#
# COMPACT_ATOMS: atom_id res chain seq x y z
N MET A 1 -1.17 -15.36 -0.06
CA MET A 1 0.17 -14.88 0.33
C MET A 1 0.27 -13.36 0.20
N ASP A 2 -0.47 -12.76 -0.72
CA ASP A 2 -0.43 -11.34 -1.08
C ASP A 2 -0.80 -10.39 0.07
N TRP A 3 -1.78 -10.77 0.88
CA TRP A 3 -2.23 -9.95 2.01
C TRP A 3 -1.16 -9.81 3.08
N GLY A 4 -0.35 -10.85 3.31
CA GLY A 4 0.76 -10.79 4.27
C GLY A 4 1.86 -9.82 3.83
N LEU A 5 2.18 -9.81 2.54
CA LEU A 5 3.12 -8.85 1.95
C LEU A 5 2.58 -7.43 2.05
N ALA A 6 1.30 -7.21 1.74
CA ALA A 6 0.65 -5.92 1.85
C ALA A 6 0.70 -5.36 3.28
N ILE A 7 0.38 -6.20 4.27
CA ILE A 7 0.50 -5.86 5.69
C ILE A 7 1.94 -5.51 6.03
N ALA A 8 2.92 -6.29 5.54
CA ALA A 8 4.34 -6.06 5.83
C ALA A 8 4.85 -4.74 5.25
N VAL A 9 4.46 -4.40 4.02
CA VAL A 9 4.84 -3.13 3.39
C VAL A 9 4.33 -1.95 4.21
N LEU A 10 3.06 -1.94 4.61
CA LEU A 10 2.51 -0.84 5.42
C LEU A 10 3.10 -0.82 6.83
N TYR A 11 3.33 -1.99 7.45
CA TYR A 11 3.98 -2.10 8.75
C TYR A 11 5.41 -1.56 8.75
N LEU A 12 6.17 -1.75 7.67
CA LEU A 12 7.53 -1.22 7.52
C LEU A 12 7.56 0.29 7.24
N LEU A 13 6.49 0.84 6.66
CA LEU A 13 6.36 2.28 6.39
C LEU A 13 5.88 3.08 7.60
N LEU A 14 5.32 2.40 8.59
CA LEU A 14 4.93 2.97 9.86
C LEU A 14 6.16 3.40 10.68
N PRO A 15 6.05 4.42 11.56
CA PRO A 15 7.16 4.82 12.42
C PRO A 15 7.80 3.64 13.18
N PRO A 16 9.12 3.62 13.38
CA PRO A 16 9.79 2.48 14.02
C PRO A 16 9.50 2.35 15.53
N SER A 17 8.95 3.39 16.16
CA SER A 17 8.72 3.47 17.61
C SER A 17 7.32 3.01 18.06
N ILE A 18 6.63 2.20 17.26
CA ILE A 18 5.25 1.79 17.56
C ILE A 18 5.27 0.55 18.47
N PRO A 19 4.51 0.54 19.58
CA PRO A 19 4.40 -0.63 20.45
C PRO A 19 3.41 -1.66 19.89
N LEU A 20 3.53 -2.00 18.60
CA LEU A 20 2.63 -2.91 17.91
C LEU A 20 3.42 -3.98 17.17
N SER A 21 3.13 -5.25 17.45
CA SER A 21 3.73 -6.36 16.71
C SER A 21 3.14 -6.45 15.30
N TYR A 22 3.85 -7.09 14.38
CA TYR A 22 3.36 -7.36 13.02
C TYR A 22 1.96 -8.02 13.03
N PHE A 23 1.73 -9.01 13.89
CA PHE A 23 0.43 -9.68 13.98
C PHE A 23 -0.66 -8.80 14.60
N GLY A 24 -0.31 -7.93 15.56
CA GLY A 24 -1.23 -6.92 16.08
C GLY A 24 -1.66 -5.96 14.98
N PHE A 25 -0.71 -5.48 14.19
CA PHE A 25 -0.99 -4.63 13.02
C PHE A 25 -1.80 -5.36 11.95
N ALA A 26 -1.50 -6.63 11.69
CA ALA A 26 -2.24 -7.46 10.74
C ALA A 26 -3.73 -7.51 11.10
N GLY A 27 -4.06 -7.65 12.39
CA GLY A 27 -5.45 -7.59 12.87
C GLY A 27 -6.14 -6.28 12.52
N ILE A 28 -5.48 -5.15 12.80
CA ILE A 28 -6.00 -3.80 12.47
C ILE A 28 -6.21 -3.65 10.96
N TYR A 29 -5.23 -4.06 10.17
CA TYR A 29 -5.28 -3.99 8.71
C TYR A 29 -6.45 -4.79 8.14
N LEU A 30 -6.66 -6.02 8.63
CA LEU A 30 -7.76 -6.88 8.21
C LEU A 30 -9.13 -6.29 8.57
N LEU A 31 -9.26 -5.72 9.77
CA LEU A 31 -10.48 -5.03 10.19
C LEU A 31 -10.77 -3.81 9.29
N ALA A 32 -9.75 -3.02 8.98
CA ALA A 32 -9.87 -1.88 8.07
C ALA A 32 -10.28 -2.32 6.65
N MET A 33 -9.72 -3.43 6.15
CA MET A 33 -10.10 -4.03 4.88
C MET A 33 -11.56 -4.47 4.87
N ILE A 34 -12.00 -5.20 5.88
CA ILE A 34 -13.39 -5.68 5.99
C ILE A 34 -14.35 -4.49 6.07
N ALA A 35 -14.04 -3.49 6.89
CA ALA A 35 -14.82 -2.26 6.96
C ALA A 35 -14.91 -1.54 5.61
N GLY A 36 -13.80 -1.45 4.87
CA GLY A 36 -13.76 -0.92 3.52
C GLY A 36 -14.67 -1.68 2.56
N ILE A 37 -14.64 -3.02 2.60
CA ILE A 37 -15.51 -3.88 1.77
C ILE A 37 -16.98 -3.67 2.12
N VAL A 38 -17.32 -3.69 3.41
CA VAL A 38 -18.71 -3.49 3.89
C VAL A 38 -19.25 -2.12 3.50
N SER A 39 -18.40 -1.10 3.49
CA SER A 39 -18.80 0.27 3.12
C SER A 39 -19.18 0.43 1.65
N ASN A 40 -18.82 -0.52 0.77
CA ASN A 40 -19.00 -0.44 -0.68
C ASN A 40 -18.42 0.84 -1.32
N VAL A 41 -17.49 1.52 -0.64
CA VAL A 41 -16.81 2.70 -1.19
C VAL A 41 -15.81 2.24 -2.26
N PRO A 42 -15.86 2.81 -3.47
CA PRO A 42 -14.88 2.49 -4.52
C PRO A 42 -13.44 2.68 -4.02
N GLY A 43 -12.65 1.61 -4.04
CA GLY A 43 -11.26 1.62 -3.58
C GLY A 43 -11.07 1.72 -2.06
N GLY A 44 -12.14 1.65 -1.26
CA GLY A 44 -12.06 1.75 0.21
C GLY A 44 -11.49 3.08 0.72
N LEU A 45 -11.47 4.10 -0.14
CA LEU A 45 -10.86 5.40 0.13
C LEU A 45 -11.54 6.06 1.34
N GLY A 46 -10.75 6.47 2.33
CA GLY A 46 -11.24 7.14 3.54
C GLY A 46 -11.66 6.17 4.63
N VAL A 47 -12.38 5.09 4.31
CA VAL A 47 -12.81 4.10 5.31
C VAL A 47 -11.62 3.31 5.84
N PHE A 48 -10.73 2.85 4.94
CA PHE A 48 -9.52 2.13 5.34
C PHE A 48 -8.62 2.99 6.22
N GLU A 49 -8.34 4.23 5.79
CA GLU A 49 -7.55 5.20 6.55
C GLU A 49 -8.15 5.46 7.94
N THR A 50 -9.46 5.69 8.00
CA THR A 50 -10.15 6.03 9.24
C THR A 50 -10.07 4.87 10.22
N VAL A 51 -10.33 3.63 9.78
CA VAL A 51 -10.27 2.47 10.68
C VAL A 51 -8.85 2.21 11.17
N ILE A 52 -7.82 2.40 10.32
CA ILE A 52 -6.43 2.30 10.78
C ILE A 52 -6.12 3.37 11.82
N LEU A 53 -6.49 4.64 11.59
CA LEU A 53 -6.26 5.72 12.54
C LEU A 53 -7.02 5.53 13.86
N LEU A 54 -8.22 4.94 13.82
CA LEU A 54 -9.03 4.67 15.01
C LEU A 54 -8.45 3.55 15.88
N LEU A 55 -7.81 2.56 15.26
CA LEU A 55 -7.32 1.37 15.95
C LEU A 55 -5.81 1.41 16.26
N LEU A 56 -5.07 2.33 15.65
CA LEU A 56 -3.64 2.51 15.94
C LEU A 56 -3.41 3.00 17.38
N PRO A 57 -2.29 2.62 18.01
CA PRO A 57 -1.90 3.18 19.30
C PRO A 57 -1.79 4.70 19.26
N SER A 58 -2.16 5.36 20.35
CA SER A 58 -2.15 6.82 20.47
C SER A 58 -0.75 7.45 20.38
N GLU A 59 0.33 6.68 20.51
CA GLU A 59 1.69 7.18 20.28
C GLU A 59 1.97 7.45 18.79
N VAL A 60 1.18 6.86 17.88
CA VAL A 60 1.31 7.13 16.45
C VAL A 60 0.48 8.35 16.10
N THR A 61 1.15 9.44 15.75
CA THR A 61 0.45 10.66 15.37
C THR A 61 -0.33 10.46 14.06
N ALA A 62 -1.54 11.02 13.98
CA ALA A 62 -2.37 10.91 12.78
C ALA A 62 -1.64 11.38 11.50
N PRO A 63 -0.84 12.47 11.49
CA PRO A 63 -0.05 12.85 10.33
C PRO A 63 0.99 11.79 9.91
N ALA A 64 1.64 11.13 10.87
CA ALA A 64 2.62 10.09 10.57
C ALA A 64 1.93 8.85 9.96
N ALA A 65 0.83 8.40 10.55
CA ALA A 65 0.06 7.28 10.02
C ALA A 65 -0.50 7.57 8.61
N LEU A 66 -1.04 8.77 8.37
CA LEU A 66 -1.49 9.20 7.05
C LEU A 66 -0.34 9.27 6.04
N GLY A 67 0.85 9.75 6.46
CA GLY A 67 2.05 9.73 5.64
C GLY A 67 2.45 8.32 5.20
N SER A 68 2.44 7.36 6.13
CA SER A 68 2.70 5.94 5.84
C SER A 68 1.66 5.34 4.88
N LEU A 69 0.37 5.69 5.03
CA LEU A 69 -0.71 5.24 4.15
C LEU A 69 -0.58 5.79 2.73
N ILE A 70 -0.19 7.06 2.59
CA ILE A 70 0.10 7.68 1.29
C ILE A 70 1.31 7.01 0.64
N ALA A 71 2.39 6.80 1.40
CA ALA A 71 3.58 6.11 0.91
C ALA A 71 3.26 4.67 0.46
N TYR A 72 2.42 3.96 1.23
CA TYR A 72 1.94 2.63 0.87
C TYR A 72 1.19 2.62 -0.46
N ARG A 73 0.30 3.59 -0.69
CA ARG A 73 -0.37 3.76 -1.99
C ARG A 73 0.62 4.10 -3.10
N GLY A 74 1.62 4.92 -2.81
CA GLY A 74 2.73 5.20 -3.72
C GLY A 74 3.44 3.92 -4.16
N VAL A 75 3.78 3.04 -3.21
CA VAL A 75 4.40 1.75 -3.53
C VAL A 75 3.49 0.90 -4.42
N TYR A 76 2.20 0.81 -4.11
CA TYR A 76 1.26 -0.03 -4.88
C TYR A 76 0.85 0.55 -6.24
N TYR A 77 0.93 1.86 -6.45
CA TYR A 77 0.54 2.48 -7.72
C TYR A 77 1.74 2.85 -8.59
N ILE A 78 2.78 3.42 -8.01
CA ILE A 78 3.95 3.91 -8.75
C ILE A 78 4.86 2.76 -9.14
N LEU A 79 5.08 1.78 -8.26
CA LEU A 79 5.99 0.67 -8.56
C LEU A 79 5.50 -0.17 -9.77
N PRO A 80 4.21 -0.59 -9.84
CA PRO A 80 3.73 -1.29 -11.03
C PRO A 80 3.73 -0.42 -12.28
N LEU A 81 3.48 0.89 -12.15
CA LEU A 81 3.53 1.81 -13.27
C LEU A 81 4.94 1.93 -13.85
N ILE A 82 5.96 2.08 -12.99
CA ILE A 82 7.37 2.12 -13.42
C ILE A 82 7.73 0.80 -14.11
N VAL A 83 7.37 -0.34 -13.53
CA VAL A 83 7.63 -1.66 -14.13
C VAL A 83 6.97 -1.78 -15.51
N ALA A 84 5.70 -1.38 -15.63
CA ALA A 84 4.98 -1.40 -16.89
C ALA A 84 5.63 -0.50 -17.96
N VAL A 85 6.01 0.72 -17.58
CA VAL A 85 6.67 1.69 -18.48
C VAL A 85 8.02 1.16 -18.95
N VAL A 86 8.83 0.59 -18.05
CA VAL A 86 10.13 0.00 -18.39
C VAL A 86 9.96 -1.19 -19.35
N LEU A 87 9.05 -2.11 -19.05
CA LEU A 87 8.80 -3.27 -19.92
C LEU A 87 8.30 -2.86 -21.30
N LEU A 88 7.39 -1.90 -21.37
CA LEU A 88 6.86 -1.38 -22.63
C LEU A 88 7.93 -0.64 -23.44
N GLY A 89 8.74 0.19 -22.77
CA GLY A 89 9.88 0.86 -23.40
C GLY A 89 10.90 -0.13 -23.98
N LEU A 90 11.27 -1.16 -23.22
CA LEU A 90 12.17 -2.23 -23.70
C LEU A 90 11.57 -3.01 -24.87
N TYR A 91 10.27 -3.31 -24.81
CA TYR A 91 9.56 -3.99 -25.88
C TYR A 91 9.56 -3.17 -27.18
N GLU A 92 9.27 -1.87 -27.09
CA GLU A 92 9.22 -0.99 -28.26
C GLU A 92 10.61 -0.79 -28.88
N ILE A 93 11.66 -0.64 -28.06
CA ILE A 93 13.04 -0.57 -28.54
C ILE A 93 13.41 -1.85 -29.29
N ASN A 94 13.11 -3.02 -28.73
CA ASN A 94 13.40 -4.30 -29.38
C ASN A 94 12.64 -4.49 -30.71
N GLN A 95 11.39 -4.02 -30.78
CA GLN A 95 10.60 -4.05 -32.02
C GLN A 95 11.19 -3.11 -33.09
N ARG A 96 11.57 -1.89 -32.71
CA ARG A 96 12.19 -0.92 -33.63
C ARG A 96 13.52 -1.43 -34.20
N LEU A 97 14.33 -2.11 -33.37
CA LEU A 97 15.60 -2.71 -33.81
C LEU A 97 15.40 -3.87 -34.80
N LYS A 98 14.37 -4.71 -34.60
CA LYS A 98 14.04 -5.80 -35.55
C LYS A 98 13.45 -5.32 -36.86
N ALA A 99 12.78 -4.17 -36.88
CA ALA A 99 12.20 -3.59 -38.09
C ALA A 99 13.23 -2.90 -39.02
N HIS A 100 14.49 -2.78 -38.59
CA HIS A 100 15.58 -2.15 -39.34
C HIS A 100 16.72 -3.11 -39.73
N SER A 101 16.57 -4.42 -39.48
CA SER A 101 17.48 -5.47 -39.98
C SER A 101 16.81 -6.30 -41.07
#